data_AF-A0A399NSN5-F1
#
_entry.id   AF-A0A399NSN5-F1
#
_cell.length_a   1.000
_cell.length_b   1.000
_cell.length_c   1.000
_cell.angle_alpha   90.00
_cell.angle_beta   90.00
_cell.angle_gamma   90.00
#
_symmetry.space_group_name_H-M   'P 1'
#
loop_
_entity.id
_entity.type
_entity.pdbx_description
1 polymer ?
#
loop_
_entity_poly.entity_id
_entity_poly.type
_entity_poly.pdbx_seq_one_letter_code
_entity_poly.pdbx_strand_id
1 'polypeptide(L)'
;LARGAVADAPVVRDAARAHDRTDAQVVLRWHVQRGTIVFPKTTRRARLVENADVFDFALTDEEMAGITALEAAGRVGSHPDQVV
;
A
#
# COMPACT_ATOMS: atom_id res chain seq x y z
N LEU A 1 -4.00 -3.76 4.81
CA LEU A 1 -2.60 -3.71 4.35
C LEU A 1 -1.85 -4.89 4.98
N ALA A 2 -1.79 -6.05 4.30
CA ALA A 2 -0.89 -7.19 4.56
C ALA A 2 -0.22 -7.30 5.97
N ARG A 3 -0.98 -7.19 7.07
CA ARG A 3 -0.48 -7.01 8.46
C ARG A 3 0.79 -6.13 8.60
N GLY A 4 0.94 -5.07 7.80
CA GLY A 4 2.08 -4.14 7.86
C GLY A 4 3.35 -4.55 7.10
N ALA A 5 3.52 -5.82 6.70
CA ALA A 5 4.79 -6.33 6.16
C ALA A 5 5.25 -5.66 4.84
N VAL A 6 4.33 -5.16 4.03
CA VAL A 6 4.66 -4.47 2.75
C VAL A 6 5.05 -3.01 2.98
N ALA A 7 4.60 -2.40 4.08
CA ALA A 7 4.88 -1.00 4.37
C ALA A 7 6.35 -0.75 4.77
N ASP A 8 7.05 -1.77 5.29
CA ASP A 8 8.42 -1.65 5.79
C ASP A 8 9.51 -1.81 4.71
N ALA A 9 9.13 -2.09 3.45
CA ALA A 9 10.09 -2.30 2.36
C ALA A 9 10.84 -1.00 1.99
N PRO A 10 12.15 -1.05 1.68
CA PRO A 10 12.94 0.14 1.37
C PRO A 10 12.32 1.04 0.28
N VAL A 11 11.86 0.43 -0.82
CA VAL A 11 11.21 1.17 -1.92
C VAL A 11 9.95 1.92 -1.50
N VAL A 12 9.17 1.38 -0.56
CA VAL A 12 7.97 2.05 -0.03
C VAL A 12 8.38 3.24 0.84
N ARG A 13 9.39 3.06 1.69
CA ARG A 13 9.90 4.11 2.58
C ARG A 13 10.56 5.26 1.81
N ASP A 14 11.27 4.95 0.74
CA ASP A 14 11.92 5.95 -0.10
C ASP A 14 10.88 6.79 -0.86
N ALA A 15 9.85 6.14 -1.43
CA ALA A 15 8.72 6.84 -2.03
C ALA A 15 7.96 7.68 -0.99
N ALA A 16 7.72 7.14 0.21
CA ALA A 16 7.05 7.86 1.29
C ALA A 16 7.78 9.17 1.64
N ARG A 17 9.12 9.11 1.73
CA ARG A 17 9.96 10.29 1.94
C ARG A 17 9.92 11.26 0.75
N ALA A 18 9.99 10.75 -0.48
CA ALA A 18 9.99 11.57 -1.69
C ALA A 18 8.70 12.40 -1.85
N HIS A 19 7.56 11.85 -1.43
CA HIS A 19 6.24 12.48 -1.55
C HIS A 19 5.75 13.16 -0.27
N ASP A 20 6.52 13.13 0.83
CA ASP A 20 6.09 13.56 2.17
C ASP A 20 4.77 12.88 2.60
N ARG A 21 4.73 11.56 2.48
CA ARG A 21 3.58 10.72 2.80
C ARG A 21 3.99 9.60 3.74
N THR A 22 3.01 8.92 4.32
CA THR A 22 3.25 7.71 5.10
C THR A 22 3.40 6.49 4.18
N ASP A 23 4.13 5.48 4.66
CA ASP A 23 4.26 4.19 3.95
C ASP A 23 2.89 3.57 3.62
N ALA A 24 1.90 3.75 4.51
CA ALA A 24 0.53 3.29 4.29
C ALA A 24 -0.15 4.02 3.12
N GLN A 25 0.02 5.35 3.03
CA GLN A 25 -0.50 6.15 1.90
C GLN A 25 0.16 5.75 0.59
N VAL A 26 1.46 5.46 0.57
CA VAL A 26 2.17 4.98 -0.63
C VAL A 26 1.59 3.65 -1.12
N VAL A 27 1.40 2.67 -0.23
CA VAL A 27 0.82 1.37 -0.62
C VAL A 27 -0.63 1.53 -1.12
N LEU A 28 -1.42 2.39 -0.47
CA LEU A 28 -2.79 2.68 -0.91
C LEU A 28 -2.81 3.37 -2.28
N ARG A 29 -1.95 4.38 -2.47
CA ARG A 29 -1.78 5.09 -3.74
C ARG A 29 -1.39 4.12 -4.85
N TRP A 30 -0.45 3.21 -4.60
CA TRP A 30 -0.03 2.22 -5.57
C TRP A 30 -1.21 1.36 -6.06
N HIS A 31 -2.04 0.84 -5.15
CA HIS A 31 -3.24 0.09 -5.53
C HIS A 31 -4.24 0.94 -6.34
N VAL A 32 -4.50 2.18 -5.91
CA VAL A 32 -5.44 3.07 -6.60
C VAL A 32 -4.94 3.42 -7.99
N GLN A 33 -3.64 3.75 -8.14
CA GLN A 33 -3.05 4.18 -9.41
C GLN A 33 -3.00 3.05 -10.45
N ARG A 34 -2.92 1.78 -10.03
CA ARG A 34 -3.08 0.61 -10.92
C ARG A 34 -4.54 0.24 -11.21
N GLY A 35 -5.51 1.04 -10.77
CA GLY A 35 -6.93 0.81 -10.98
C GLY A 35 -7.57 -0.22 -10.03
N THR A 36 -6.92 -0.57 -8.93
CA THR A 36 -7.48 -1.50 -7.93
C THR A 36 -8.30 -0.74 -6.88
N ILE A 37 -9.53 -1.20 -6.65
CA ILE A 37 -10.38 -0.68 -5.57
C ILE A 37 -9.86 -1.21 -4.22
N VAL A 38 -9.65 -0.29 -3.26
CA VAL A 38 -9.11 -0.62 -1.92
C VAL A 38 -10.12 -0.36 -0.81
N PHE A 39 -10.09 -1.24 0.21
CA PHE A 39 -10.91 -1.13 1.42
C PHE A 39 -10.02 -1.18 2.68
N PRO A 40 -9.33 -0.09 3.04
CA PRO A 40 -8.45 -0.08 4.21
C PRO A 40 -9.24 -0.20 5.52
N LYS A 41 -8.99 -1.28 6.28
CA LYS A 41 -9.57 -1.49 7.60
C LYS A 41 -8.94 -0.56 8.64
N THR A 42 -9.77 0.24 9.33
CA THR A 42 -9.37 1.01 10.52
C THR A 42 -10.57 1.30 11.42
N THR A 43 -10.35 1.37 12.73
CA THR A 43 -11.31 1.90 13.72
C THR A 43 -10.91 3.28 14.25
N ARG A 44 -9.72 3.78 13.88
CA ARG A 44 -9.17 5.05 14.34
C ARG A 44 -9.50 6.15 13.32
N ARG A 45 -10.16 7.22 13.77
CA ARG A 45 -10.56 8.35 12.91
C ARG A 45 -9.37 9.01 12.21
N ALA A 46 -8.27 9.24 12.92
CA ALA A 46 -7.07 9.84 12.31
C ALA A 46 -6.55 9.00 11.12
N ARG A 47 -6.54 7.67 11.26
CA ARG A 47 -6.13 6.75 10.20
C ARG A 47 -7.13 6.68 9.05
N LEU A 48 -8.42 6.90 9.31
CA LEU A 48 -9.43 7.00 8.24
C LEU A 48 -9.12 8.20 7.33
N VAL A 49 -8.84 9.36 7.94
CA VAL A 49 -8.49 10.59 7.21
C VAL A 49 -7.18 10.40 6.45
N GLU A 50 -6.13 9.92 7.13
CA GLU A 50 -4.82 9.64 6.52
C GLU A 50 -4.92 8.66 5.34
N ASN A 51 -5.71 7.58 5.45
CA ASN A 51 -5.87 6.60 4.37
C ASN A 51 -6.65 7.15 3.16
N ALA A 52 -7.50 8.16 3.37
CA ALA A 52 -8.26 8.79 2.29
C ALA A 52 -7.42 9.84 1.54
N ASP A 53 -6.36 10.34 2.15
CA ASP A 53 -5.48 11.37 1.62
C ASP A 53 -4.38 10.76 0.72
N VAL A 54 -4.81 10.17 -0.40
CA VAL A 54 -3.96 9.45 -1.37
C VAL A 54 -4.16 9.87 -2.82
N PHE A 55 -4.92 10.95 -3.05
CA PHE A 55 -5.32 11.39 -4.38
C PHE A 55 -4.58 12.66 -4.86
N ASP A 56 -3.83 13.31 -3.98
CA ASP A 56 -3.15 14.58 -4.21
C ASP A 56 -1.67 14.43 -4.64
N PHE A 57 -1.18 13.19 -4.73
CA PHE A 57 0.14 12.86 -5.27
C PHE A 57 0.05 11.64 -6.21
N ALA A 58 1.11 11.41 -6.98
CA ALA A 58 1.23 10.27 -7.86
C ALA A 58 2.61 9.63 -7.72
N LEU A 59 2.64 8.30 -7.74
CA LEU A 59 3.90 7.56 -7.77
C LEU A 59 4.46 7.60 -9.20
N THR A 60 5.77 7.71 -9.31
CA THR A 60 6.51 7.61 -10.57
C THR A 60 6.45 6.17 -11.12
N ASP A 61 6.75 6.00 -12.40
CA ASP A 61 6.78 4.68 -13.02
C ASP A 61 7.81 3.75 -12.35
N GLU A 62 8.94 4.30 -11.88
CA GLU A 62 9.98 3.56 -11.16
C GLU A 62 9.50 3.10 -9.79
N GLU A 63 8.86 3.97 -9.01
CA GLU A 63 8.27 3.61 -7.72
C GLU A 63 7.17 2.56 -7.89
N MET A 64 6.30 2.74 -8.90
CA MET A 64 5.25 1.78 -9.23
C MET A 64 5.82 0.40 -9.58
N ALA A 65 6.88 0.35 -10.39
CA ALA A 65 7.56 -0.88 -10.76
C ALA A 65 8.22 -1.57 -9.56
N GLY A 66 8.93 -0.80 -8.72
CA GLY A 66 9.62 -1.31 -7.54
C GLY A 66 8.66 -1.87 -6.49
N ILE A 67 7.53 -1.21 -6.23
CA ILE A 67 6.51 -1.71 -5.31
C ILE A 67 5.82 -2.96 -5.87
N THR A 68 5.57 -3.00 -7.18
CA THR A 68 4.97 -4.17 -7.85
C THR A 68 5.84 -5.42 -7.71
N ALA A 69 7.17 -5.27 -7.77
CA ALA A 69 8.10 -6.38 -7.58
C ALA A 69 8.00 -7.05 -6.18
N LEU A 70 7.50 -6.32 -5.16
CA LEU A 70 7.30 -6.87 -3.81
C LEU A 70 6.10 -7.82 -3.73
N GLU A 71 5.07 -7.63 -4.55
CA GLU A 71 3.83 -8.43 -4.50
C GLU A 71 4.11 -9.92 -4.83
N ALA A 72 5.18 -10.20 -5.55
CA ALA A 72 5.66 -11.55 -5.83
C ALA A 72 6.12 -12.31 -4.56
N ALA A 73 6.34 -11.63 -3.43
CA ALA A 73 6.90 -12.22 -2.21
C ALA A 73 5.90 -12.95 -1.31
N GLY A 74 4.60 -12.99 -1.64
CA GLY A 74 3.65 -13.94 -1.07
C GLY A 74 2.42 -13.38 -0.35
N ARG A 75 1.52 -14.30 0.04
CA ARG A 75 0.16 -14.05 0.55
C ARG A 75 0.14 -14.01 2.08
N VAL A 76 -0.52 -13.01 2.68
CA VAL A 76 -0.65 -12.87 4.15
C VAL A 76 -1.96 -13.48 4.71
N GLY A 77 -2.89 -13.87 3.84
CA GLY A 77 -4.14 -14.55 4.21
C GLY A 77 -4.08 -16.06 3.92
N SER A 78 -4.95 -16.83 4.59
CA SER A 78 -5.12 -18.26 4.31
C SER A 78 -5.41 -18.49 2.83
N HIS A 79 -4.87 -19.58 2.27
CA HIS A 79 -5.19 -19.97 0.90
C HIS A 79 -6.67 -20.36 0.84
N PRO A 80 -7.46 -19.84 -0.11
CA PRO A 80 -8.90 -20.11 -0.18
C PRO A 80 -9.21 -21.61 -0.22
N ASP A 81 -8.42 -22.39 -0.96
CA ASP A 81 -8.58 -23.86 -1.05
C ASP A 81 -8.20 -24.63 0.24
N GLN A 82 -7.66 -23.93 1.24
CA GLN A 82 -7.24 -24.51 2.53
C GLN A 82 -8.14 -24.07 3.70
N VAL A 83 -9.17 -23.25 3.43
CA VAL A 83 -10.16 -22.86 4.43
C VAL A 83 -11.38 -23.75 4.26
N VAL A 84 -11.54 -24.75 5.14
CA VAL A 84 -12.74 -25.61 5.26
C VAL A 84 -13.74 -24.96 6.22
#